data_AF-A0A561DEF8-F1
#
_entry.id   AF-A0A561DEF8-F1
#
_cell.length_a   1.000
_cell.length_b   1.000
_cell.length_c   1.000
_cell.angle_alpha   90.00
_cell.angle_beta   90.00
_cell.angle_gamma   90.00
#
_symmetry.space_group_name_H-M   'P 1'
#
loop_
_entity.id
_entity.type
_entity.pdbx_description
1 polymer ?
#
loop_
_entity_poly.entity_id
_entity_poly.type
_entity_poly.pdbx_seq_one_letter_code
_entity_poly.pdbx_strand_id
1 'polypeptide(L)' 'MNAGAATGLMGTLRAQLQLRQILTALQVKLLSPVGNEILINQAMAKFDEKTGRLADEATVKFVDEVVERFIDSVKE' A
#
# COMPACT_ATOMS: atom_id res chain seq x y z
N MET A 1 2.19 5.97 5.87
CA MET A 1 1.57 5.23 4.74
C MET A 1 1.78 3.75 4.98
N ASN A 2 0.81 2.88 4.67
CA ASN A 2 0.96 1.43 4.78
C ASN A 2 0.83 0.80 3.39
N ALA A 3 1.67 -0.19 3.09
CA ALA A 3 1.66 -0.90 1.82
C ALA A 3 1.84 -2.40 2.02
N GLY A 4 1.26 -3.21 1.12
CA GLY A 4 1.47 -4.65 1.13
C GLY A 4 0.79 -5.35 -0.05
N ALA A 5 1.23 -6.57 -0.31
CA ALA A 5 0.72 -7.41 -1.38
C ALA A 5 0.35 -8.80 -0.85
N ALA A 6 -0.75 -9.35 -1.38
CA ALA A 6 -1.15 -10.73 -1.11
C ALA A 6 -1.75 -11.37 -2.36
N THR A 7 -1.71 -12.70 -2.42
CA THR A 7 -2.19 -13.48 -3.57
C THR A 7 -3.72 -13.61 -3.60
N GLY A 8 -4.40 -13.34 -2.48
CA GLY A 8 -5.86 -13.39 -2.37
C GLY A 8 -6.56 -12.10 -2.82
N LEU A 9 -7.89 -12.18 -2.95
CA LEU A 9 -8.76 -11.09 -3.42
C LEU A 9 -8.76 -9.85 -2.49
N MET A 10 -8.60 -10.07 -1.19
CA MET A 10 -8.68 -9.02 -0.17
C MET A 10 -7.37 -8.24 0.02
N GLY A 11 -6.29 -8.63 -0.68
CA GLY A 11 -4.96 -8.06 -0.44
C GLY A 11 -4.53 -8.26 1.03
N THR A 12 -3.88 -7.24 1.59
CA THR A 12 -3.34 -7.23 2.96
C THR A 12 -4.28 -6.58 3.99
N LEU A 13 -5.57 -6.44 3.69
CA LEU A 13 -6.54 -5.64 4.47
C LEU A 13 -6.47 -5.87 5.99
N ARG A 14 -6.53 -7.14 6.42
CA ARG A 14 -6.50 -7.49 7.86
C ARG A 14 -5.16 -7.16 8.53
N ALA A 15 -4.06 -7.46 7.84
CA ALA A 15 -2.72 -7.16 8.34
C ALA A 15 -2.50 -5.64 8.47
N GLN A 16 -2.98 -4.86 7.50
CA GLN A 16 -2.87 -3.40 7.54
C GLN A 16 -3.76 -2.77 8.62
N LEU A 17 -4.95 -3.33 8.89
CA LEU A 17 -5.80 -2.90 10.00
C LEU A 17 -5.07 -3.07 11.34
N GLN A 18 -4.45 -4.23 11.57
CA GLN A 18 -3.66 -4.49 12.79
C GLN A 18 -2.42 -3.59 12.87
N LEU A 19 -1.68 -3.43 11.76
CA LEU A 19 -0.53 -2.54 11.71
C LEU A 19 -0.92 -1.10 12.05
N ARG A 20 -2.06 -0.62 11.53
CA ARG A 20 -2.57 0.72 11.84
C ARG A 20 -2.88 0.88 13.32
N GLN A 21 -3.46 -0.12 13.97
CA GLN A 21 -3.69 -0.09 15.43
C GLN A 21 -2.37 0.05 16.19
N ILE A 22 -1.34 -0.73 15.83
CA ILE A 22 -0.01 -0.68 16.45
C ILE A 22 0.62 0.70 16.25
N LEU A 23 0.65 1.22 15.01
CA LEU A 23 1.25 2.51 14.71
C LEU A 23 0.53 3.69 15.39
N THR A 24 -0.80 3.58 15.53
CA THR A 24 -1.60 4.56 16.28
C THR A 24 -1.25 4.54 17.76
N ALA A 25 -1.09 3.35 18.37
CA ALA A 25 -0.67 3.22 19.76
C ALA A 25 0.74 3.79 20.01
N LEU A 26 1.61 3.74 18.99
CA LEU A 26 2.94 4.34 19.00
C LEU A 26 2.97 5.82 18.63
N GLN A 27 1.80 6.46 18.45
CA GLN A 27 1.66 7.87 18.10
C GLN A 27 2.41 8.28 16.81
N VAL A 28 2.54 7.36 15.85
CA VAL A 28 3.17 7.63 14.54
C VAL A 28 2.27 8.55 13.71
N LYS A 29 2.85 9.57 13.06
CA LYS A 29 2.14 10.42 12.07
C LYS A 29 1.78 9.55 10.86
N LEU A 30 0.49 9.32 10.64
CA LEU A 30 -0.04 8.50 9.55
C LEU A 30 -0.81 9.36 8.55
N LEU A 31 -0.74 9.01 7.28
CA LEU A 31 -1.69 9.49 6.28
C LEU A 31 -3.11 9.02 6.62
N SER A 32 -4.10 9.82 6.22
CA SER A 32 -5.51 9.41 6.25
C SER A 32 -5.69 8.06 5.56
N PRO A 33 -6.45 7.09 6.11
CA PRO A 33 -6.69 5.80 5.45
C PRO A 33 -7.33 5.93 4.06
N VAL A 34 -8.23 6.89 3.90
CA VAL A 34 -9.07 7.00 2.71
C VAL A 34 -8.21 7.30 1.50
N GLY A 35 -8.10 6.32 0.60
CA GLY A 35 -7.33 6.44 -0.63
C GLY A 35 -5.80 6.41 -0.48
N ASN A 36 -5.25 6.12 0.71
CA ASN A 36 -3.79 6.06 0.93
C ASN A 36 -3.29 4.70 1.41
N GLU A 37 -4.13 3.67 1.35
CA GLU A 37 -3.77 2.29 1.67
C GLU A 37 -3.44 1.52 0.39
N ILE A 38 -2.20 1.04 0.29
CA ILE A 38 -1.77 0.21 -0.84
C ILE A 38 -2.06 -1.25 -0.51
N LEU A 39 -3.14 -1.77 -1.06
CA LEU A 39 -3.63 -3.13 -0.91
C LEU A 39 -3.53 -3.89 -2.24
N ILE A 40 -2.36 -4.45 -2.56
CA ILE A 40 -2.20 -5.21 -3.80
C ILE A 40 -2.83 -6.59 -3.62
N ASN A 41 -3.96 -6.81 -4.26
CA ASN A 41 -4.62 -8.12 -4.37
C ASN A 41 -4.10 -8.91 -5.57
N GLN A 42 -4.36 -10.23 -5.57
CA GLN A 42 -3.99 -11.13 -6.67
C GLN A 42 -2.53 -10.94 -7.13
N ALA A 43 -1.60 -10.73 -6.18
CA ALA A 43 -0.24 -10.29 -6.48
C ALA A 43 0.50 -11.19 -7.50
N MET A 44 0.23 -12.49 -7.54
CA MET A 44 0.83 -13.39 -8.54
C MET A 44 0.55 -12.99 -9.99
N ALA A 45 -0.58 -12.32 -10.26
CA ALA A 45 -0.96 -11.86 -11.60
C ALA A 45 -0.46 -10.44 -11.91
N LYS A 46 0.05 -9.71 -10.91
CA LYS A 46 0.42 -8.29 -11.04
C LYS A 46 1.92 -8.06 -11.08
N PHE A 47 2.71 -9.03 -10.64
CA PHE A 47 4.16 -8.97 -10.67
C PHE A 47 4.69 -9.80 -11.84
N ASP A 48 5.64 -9.25 -12.59
CA ASP A 48 6.38 -9.98 -13.61
C ASP A 48 7.29 -11.02 -12.94
N GLU A 49 7.10 -12.29 -13.29
CA GLU A 49 7.77 -13.42 -12.64
C GLU A 49 9.29 -13.40 -12.85
N LYS A 50 9.77 -12.89 -13.99
CA LYS A 50 11.19 -12.93 -14.35
C LYS A 50 11.98 -11.81 -13.67
N THR A 51 11.40 -10.62 -13.60
CA THR A 51 12.05 -9.42 -13.08
C THR A 51 11.67 -9.12 -11.63
N GLY A 52 10.60 -9.73 -11.12
CA GLY A 52 10.03 -9.44 -9.80
C GLY A 52 9.41 -8.05 -9.69
N ARG A 53 9.24 -7.32 -10.80
CA ARG A 53 8.68 -5.97 -10.81
C ARG A 53 7.16 -6.01 -10.83
N LEU A 54 6.53 -5.04 -10.17
CA LEU A 54 5.11 -4.77 -10.35
C LEU A 54 4.89 -4.30 -11.80
N ALA A 55 4.13 -5.07 -12.57
CA ALA A 55 3.93 -4.88 -14.01
C ALA A 55 2.49 -4.47 -14.38
N ASP A 56 1.54 -4.61 -13.45
CA ASP A 56 0.17 -4.10 -13.62
C ASP A 56 0.15 -2.57 -13.57
N GLU A 57 0.05 -1.93 -14.74
CA GLU A 57 0.10 -0.47 -14.91
C GLU A 57 -0.92 0.28 -14.05
N ALA A 58 -2.14 -0.26 -13.88
CA ALA A 58 -3.16 0.36 -13.04
C ALA A 58 -2.73 0.37 -11.57
N THR A 59 -2.11 -0.70 -11.10
CA THR A 59 -1.57 -0.77 -9.74
C THR A 59 -0.34 0.13 -9.58
N VAL A 60 0.55 0.19 -10.57
CA VAL A 60 1.72 1.11 -10.55
C VAL A 60 1.25 2.56 -10.41
N LYS A 61 0.31 2.99 -11.25
CA LYS A 61 -0.23 4.35 -11.20
C LYS A 61 -0.85 4.68 -9.83
N PHE A 62 -1.62 3.75 -9.27
CA PHE A 62 -2.21 3.94 -7.94
C PHE A 62 -1.13 4.03 -6.85
N VAL A 63 -0.08 3.23 -6.92
CA VAL A 63 1.05 3.30 -5.98
C VAL A 63 1.74 4.66 -6.09
N ASP A 64 2.00 5.16 -7.29
CA ASP A 64 2.61 6.48 -7.51
C ASP A 64 1.76 7.59 -6.88
N GLU A 65 0.44 7.60 -7.12
CA GLU A 65 -0.48 8.59 -6.55
C GLU A 65 -0.46 8.61 -5.01
N VAL A 66 -0.38 7.43 -4.36
CA VAL A 66 -0.32 7.34 -2.90
C VAL A 66 1.05 7.78 -2.38
N VAL A 67 2.13 7.42 -3.07
CA VAL A 67 3.50 7.81 -2.72
C VAL A 67 3.69 9.32 -2.85
N GLU A 68 3.14 9.95 -3.88
CA GLU A 68 3.14 11.41 -4.02
C GLU A 68 2.46 12.09 -2.82
N ARG A 69 1.25 11.65 -2.44
CA ARG A 69 0.56 12.15 -1.24
C ARG A 69 1.37 11.94 0.04
N PHE A 70 2.12 10.83 0.14
CA PHE A 70 3.02 10.59 1.26
C PHE A 70 4.19 11.57 1.27
N ILE A 71 4.86 11.77 0.13
CA ILE A 71 5.98 12.71 0.00
C ILE A 71 5.54 14.13 0.40
N ASP A 72 4.37 14.57 -0.06
CA ASP A 72 3.85 15.89 0.27
C ASP A 72 3.58 16.04 1.78
N SER A 73 3.02 15.02 2.42
CA SER A 73 2.75 15.03 3.88
C SER A 73 4.00 15.09 4.78
N VAL A 74 5.16 14.74 4.21
CA VAL A 74 6.46 14.75 4.90
C VAL A 74 7.17 16.09 4.73
N LYS A 75 6.89 16.82 3.63
CA LYS A 75 7.46 18.15 3.38
C LYS A 75 6.81 19.24 4.24
N GLU A 76 5.59 19.00 4.73
CA GLU A 76 4.88 19.81 5.73
C GLU A 76 5.42 19.60 7.16
#